data_AF-A0A164LWX4-F1
#
_entry.id   AF-A0A164LWX4-F1
#
_cell.length_a   1.000
_cell.length_b   1.000
_cell.length_c   1.000
_cell.angle_alpha   90.00
_cell.angle_beta   90.00
_cell.angle_gamma   90.00
#
_symmetry.space_group_name_H-M   'P 1'
#
loop_
_entity.id
_entity.type
_entity.pdbx_description
1 polymer ?
#
loop_
_entity_poly.entity_id
_entity_poly.type
_entity_poly.pdbx_seq_one_letter_code
_entity_poly.pdbx_strand_id
1 'polypeptide(L)'
;MTQMSGEEKAISSFDSLIQRLDKADERIQRQALRIRNSVGRLNVFLVRQNRTNNSQMRKLESIDEKLASDLKELFNSQQRQNYEIAELRRRWDRPQGKSLTRMPANCHDLKAVGHGLSGIYPVKADDHIEMVYCNMTLCKFDF
;
A
#
# COMPACT_ATOMS: atom_id res chain seq x y z
N MET A 1 83.90 -50.67 -20.89
CA MET A 1 83.15 -49.48 -20.44
C MET A 1 83.64 -48.29 -21.25
N THR A 2 82.92 -47.92 -22.31
CA THR A 2 83.27 -46.80 -23.19
C THR A 2 82.78 -45.50 -22.55
N GLN A 3 83.68 -44.57 -22.23
CA GLN A 3 83.31 -43.23 -21.74
C GLN A 3 82.76 -42.40 -22.90
N MET A 4 81.55 -41.85 -22.76
CA MET A 4 80.97 -40.93 -23.74
C MET A 4 81.78 -39.64 -23.88
N SER A 5 81.87 -39.12 -25.10
CA SER A 5 82.50 -37.84 -25.44
C SER A 5 81.79 -36.67 -24.75
N GLY A 6 82.51 -35.56 -24.51
CA GLY A 6 81.93 -34.35 -23.91
C GLY A 6 80.77 -33.76 -24.71
N GLU A 7 80.78 -33.92 -26.03
CA GLU A 7 79.71 -33.45 -26.93
C GLU A 7 78.45 -34.30 -26.82
N GLU A 8 78.58 -35.63 -26.71
CA GLU A 8 77.44 -36.54 -26.55
C GLU A 8 76.70 -36.29 -25.22
N LYS A 9 77.43 -35.93 -24.16
CA LYS A 9 76.84 -35.52 -22.87
C LYS A 9 76.04 -34.22 -22.99
N ALA A 10 76.55 -33.25 -23.76
CA ALA A 10 75.86 -31.99 -23.98
C ALA A 10 74.57 -32.19 -24.78
N ILE A 11 74.61 -32.99 -25.85
CA ILE A 11 73.44 -33.32 -26.67
C ILE A 11 72.38 -34.03 -25.83
N SER A 12 72.76 -35.06 -25.06
CA SER A 12 71.83 -35.77 -24.16
C SER A 12 71.21 -34.85 -23.11
N SER A 13 71.96 -33.86 -22.59
CA SER A 13 71.43 -32.86 -21.67
C SER A 13 70.42 -31.92 -22.34
N PHE A 14 70.66 -31.51 -23.59
CA PHE A 14 69.73 -30.69 -24.37
C PHE A 14 68.43 -31.46 -24.68
N ASP A 15 68.52 -32.73 -25.09
CA ASP A 15 67.34 -33.57 -25.32
C ASP A 15 66.48 -33.73 -24.06
N SER A 16 67.13 -33.87 -22.89
CA SER A 16 66.42 -33.92 -21.61
C SER A 16 65.68 -32.61 -21.31
N LEU A 17 66.25 -31.46 -21.66
CA LEU A 17 65.60 -30.16 -21.50
C LEU A 17 64.40 -30.01 -22.45
N ILE A 18 64.53 -30.41 -23.71
CA ILE A 18 63.44 -30.39 -24.68
C ILE A 18 62.26 -31.24 -24.17
N GLN A 19 62.52 -32.48 -23.72
CA GLN A 19 61.46 -33.33 -23.16
C GLN A 19 60.77 -32.73 -21.93
N ARG A 20 61.49 -31.95 -21.10
CA ARG A 20 60.90 -31.26 -19.96
C ARG A 20 60.03 -30.08 -20.39
N LEU A 21 60.46 -29.34 -21.42
CA LEU A 21 59.69 -28.24 -22.00
C LEU A 21 58.40 -28.76 -22.66
N ASP A 22 58.46 -29.85 -23.42
CA ASP A 22 57.27 -30.46 -24.03
C ASP A 22 56.25 -30.90 -22.97
N LYS A 23 56.72 -31.57 -21.91
CA LYS A 23 55.87 -31.95 -20.77
C LYS A 23 55.30 -30.74 -20.04
N ALA A 24 56.04 -29.64 -19.95
CA ALA A 24 55.55 -28.41 -19.35
C ALA A 24 54.46 -27.77 -20.21
N ASP A 25 54.65 -27.70 -21.53
CA ASP A 25 53.65 -27.18 -22.46
C ASP A 25 52.36 -28.01 -22.41
N GLU A 26 52.44 -29.34 -22.44
CA GLU A 26 51.25 -30.21 -22.30
C GLU A 26 50.50 -29.96 -20.99
N ARG A 27 51.20 -29.63 -19.90
CA ARG A 27 50.55 -29.30 -18.61
C ARG A 27 49.87 -27.94 -18.68
N ILE A 28 50.52 -26.96 -19.30
CA ILE A 28 49.95 -25.61 -19.52
C ILE A 28 48.71 -25.69 -20.40
N GLN A 29 48.76 -26.41 -21.53
CA GLN A 29 47.62 -26.60 -22.42
C GLN A 29 46.43 -27.27 -21.70
N ARG A 30 46.69 -28.30 -20.90
CA ARG A 30 45.65 -28.94 -20.08
C ARG A 30 45.03 -27.99 -19.06
N GLN A 31 45.83 -27.15 -18.41
CA GLN A 31 45.33 -26.13 -17.48
C GLN A 31 44.51 -25.06 -18.22
N ALA A 32 45.00 -24.57 -19.35
CA ALA A 32 44.31 -23.58 -20.18
C ALA A 32 42.93 -24.08 -20.63
N LEU A 33 42.83 -25.36 -21.03
CA LEU A 33 41.55 -25.97 -21.39
C LEU A 33 40.57 -26.01 -20.20
N ARG A 34 41.05 -26.39 -19.01
CA ARG A 34 40.22 -26.39 -17.78
C ARG A 34 39.72 -24.99 -17.41
N ILE A 35 40.59 -24.00 -17.54
CA ILE A 35 40.25 -22.59 -17.30
C ILE A 35 39.19 -22.15 -18.30
N ARG A 36 39.40 -22.39 -19.60
CA ARG A 36 38.44 -22.06 -20.67
C ARG A 36 37.06 -22.65 -20.41
N ASN A 37 36.98 -23.93 -20.05
CA ASN A 37 35.72 -24.59 -19.73
C ASN A 37 35.03 -23.98 -18.50
N SER A 38 35.81 -23.60 -17.49
CA SER A 38 35.29 -22.96 -16.28
C SER A 38 34.77 -21.55 -16.55
N VAL A 39 35.50 -20.76 -17.34
CA VAL A 39 35.06 -19.43 -17.83
C VAL A 39 33.78 -19.55 -18.65
N GLY A 40 33.67 -20.56 -19.53
CA GLY A 40 32.44 -20.80 -20.29
C GLY A 40 31.22 -21.04 -19.39
N ARG A 41 31.37 -21.85 -18.34
CA ARG A 41 30.30 -22.09 -17.35
C ARG A 41 29.92 -20.82 -16.58
N LEU A 42 30.91 -20.04 -16.16
CA LEU A 42 30.68 -18.75 -15.50
C LEU A 42 29.93 -17.78 -16.41
N ASN A 43 30.28 -17.70 -17.69
CA ASN A 43 29.60 -16.83 -18.64
C ASN A 43 28.12 -17.22 -18.80
N VAL A 44 27.83 -18.51 -18.94
CA VAL A 44 26.43 -19.00 -19.00
C VAL A 44 25.66 -18.64 -17.74
N PHE A 45 26.28 -18.78 -16.55
CA PHE A 45 25.66 -18.40 -15.29
C PHE A 45 25.38 -16.89 -15.22
N LEU A 46 26.34 -16.06 -15.60
CA LEU A 46 26.19 -14.59 -15.61
C LEU A 46 25.09 -14.14 -16.57
N VAL A 47 24.99 -14.73 -17.76
CA VAL A 47 23.92 -14.43 -18.71
C VAL A 47 22.55 -14.77 -18.14
N ARG A 48 22.42 -15.91 -17.44
CA ARG A 48 21.17 -16.29 -16.76
C ARG A 48 20.81 -15.32 -15.65
N GLN A 49 21.78 -14.97 -14.80
CA GLN A 49 21.59 -13.99 -13.72
C GLN A 49 21.15 -12.63 -14.26
N ASN A 50 21.81 -12.14 -15.31
CA ASN A 50 21.46 -10.87 -15.93
C ASN A 50 20.02 -10.87 -16.47
N ARG A 51 19.58 -11.97 -17.11
CA ARG A 51 18.18 -12.12 -17.54
C ARG A 51 17.19 -12.09 -16.38
N THR A 52 17.51 -12.75 -15.27
CA THR A 52 16.67 -12.74 -14.06
C THR A 52 16.58 -11.34 -13.47
N ASN A 53 17.71 -10.64 -13.34
CA ASN A 53 17.76 -9.28 -12.81
C ASN A 53 16.94 -8.32 -13.69
N ASN A 54 17.08 -8.39 -15.02
CA ASN A 54 16.28 -7.55 -15.92
C ASN A 54 14.78 -7.88 -15.88
N SER A 55 14.41 -9.12 -15.60
CA SER A 55 13.00 -9.50 -15.37
C SER A 55 12.48 -8.92 -14.06
N GLN A 56 13.28 -8.98 -13.00
CA GLN A 56 12.94 -8.40 -11.70
C GLN A 56 12.82 -6.88 -11.76
N MET A 57 13.74 -6.20 -12.46
CA MET A 57 13.68 -4.74 -12.65
C MET A 57 12.37 -4.30 -13.31
N ARG A 58 11.94 -4.98 -14.38
CA ARG A 58 10.65 -4.69 -15.03
C ARG A 58 9.43 -4.91 -14.11
N LYS A 59 9.50 -5.89 -13.21
CA LYS A 59 8.44 -6.10 -12.21
C LYS A 59 8.42 -4.96 -11.19
N LEU A 60 9.59 -4.47 -10.77
CA LEU A 60 9.69 -3.34 -9.84
C LEU A 60 9.12 -2.06 -10.49
N GLU A 61 9.46 -1.78 -11.75
CA GLU A 61 8.89 -0.65 -12.50
C GLU A 61 7.36 -0.73 -12.57
N SER A 62 6.80 -1.91 -12.89
CA SER A 62 5.35 -2.10 -12.92
C SER A 62 4.68 -1.92 -11.55
N ILE A 63 5.35 -2.31 -10.45
CA ILE A 63 4.85 -2.10 -9.10
C ILE A 63 4.84 -0.61 -8.76
N ASP A 64 5.90 0.12 -9.14
CA ASP A 64 6.01 1.56 -8.92
C ASP A 64 4.91 2.34 -9.65
N GLU A 65 4.64 2.01 -10.92
CA GLU A 65 3.55 2.60 -11.70
C GLU A 65 2.17 2.35 -11.06
N LYS A 66 1.92 1.11 -10.60
CA LYS A 66 0.67 0.78 -9.90
C LYS A 66 0.53 1.54 -8.60
N LEU A 67 1.60 1.62 -7.81
CA LEU A 67 1.60 2.36 -6.55
C LEU A 67 1.30 3.85 -6.78
N ALA A 68 1.88 4.46 -7.81
CA ALA A 68 1.58 5.84 -8.17
C ALA A 68 0.11 6.04 -8.58
N SER A 69 -0.47 5.09 -9.32
CA SER A 69 -1.89 5.11 -9.68
C SER A 69 -2.80 5.00 -8.46
N ASP A 70 -2.55 4.01 -7.60
CA ASP A 70 -3.34 3.75 -6.40
C ASP A 70 -3.30 4.95 -5.43
N LEU A 71 -2.13 5.57 -5.25
CA LEU A 71 -1.99 6.77 -4.42
C LEU A 71 -2.80 7.95 -4.98
N LYS A 72 -2.85 8.11 -6.30
CA LYS A 72 -3.65 9.15 -6.95
C LYS A 72 -5.16 8.89 -6.76
N GLU A 73 -5.60 7.65 -6.88
CA GLU A 73 -7.00 7.27 -6.64
C GLU A 73 -7.42 7.51 -5.19
N LEU A 74 -6.58 7.09 -4.23
CA LEU A 74 -6.81 7.32 -2.81
C LEU A 74 -6.90 8.82 -2.49
N PHE A 75 -5.99 9.63 -3.03
CA PHE A 75 -6.02 11.08 -2.84
C PHE A 75 -7.32 11.70 -3.39
N ASN A 76 -7.72 11.32 -4.60
CA ASN A 76 -8.97 11.80 -5.20
C ASN A 76 -10.21 11.36 -4.40
N SER A 77 -10.20 10.13 -3.88
CA SER A 77 -11.26 9.62 -3.01
C SER A 77 -11.36 10.43 -1.72
N GLN A 78 -10.22 10.70 -1.07
CA GLN A 78 -10.15 11.52 0.13
C GLN A 78 -10.72 12.94 -0.11
N GLN A 79 -10.39 13.56 -1.24
CA GLN A 79 -10.91 14.89 -1.59
C GLN A 79 -12.44 14.88 -1.77
N ARG A 80 -13.00 13.84 -2.40
CA ARG A 80 -14.46 13.69 -2.54
C ARG A 80 -15.14 13.55 -1.18
N GLN A 81 -14.59 12.72 -0.30
CA GLN A 81 -15.11 12.54 1.06
C GLN A 81 -15.05 13.85 1.87
N ASN A 82 -13.93 14.58 1.78
CA ASN A 82 -13.78 15.87 2.47
C ASN A 82 -14.83 16.88 1.99
N TYR A 83 -15.13 16.91 0.68
CA TYR A 83 -16.17 17.77 0.13
C TYR A 83 -17.56 17.37 0.65
N GLU A 84 -17.89 16.08 0.67
CA GLU A 84 -19.16 15.58 1.21
C GLU A 84 -19.31 15.90 2.71
N ILE A 85 -18.26 15.71 3.50
CA ILE A 85 -18.26 16.07 4.92
C ILE A 85 -18.47 17.57 5.10
N ALA A 86 -17.80 18.41 4.29
CA ALA A 86 -17.99 19.85 4.35
C ALA A 86 -19.43 20.27 3.99
N GLU A 87 -20.05 19.61 3.01
CA GLU A 87 -21.45 19.82 2.64
C GLU A 87 -22.42 19.38 3.74
N LEU A 88 -22.20 18.22 4.35
CA LEU A 88 -23.01 17.73 5.46
C LEU A 88 -22.92 18.66 6.68
N ARG A 89 -21.71 19.15 7.00
CA ARG A 89 -21.51 20.16 8.05
C ARG A 89 -22.28 21.44 7.75
N ARG A 90 -22.20 21.97 6.53
CA ARG A 90 -22.99 23.15 6.12
C ARG A 90 -24.50 22.94 6.25
N ARG A 91 -25.00 21.73 5.97
CA ARG A 91 -26.43 21.39 6.16
C ARG A 91 -26.81 21.29 7.63
N TRP A 92 -25.92 20.78 8.48
CA TRP A 92 -26.14 20.65 9.91
C TRP A 92 -26.10 22.00 10.64
N ASP A 93 -25.15 22.87 10.27
CA ASP A 93 -25.00 24.21 10.83
C ASP A 93 -26.09 25.18 10.35
N ARG A 94 -26.86 24.78 9.32
CA ARG A 94 -28.04 25.54 8.91
C ARG A 94 -29.06 25.46 10.05
N PRO A 95 -29.49 26.60 10.63
CA PRO A 95 -30.51 26.57 11.67
C PRO A 95 -31.74 25.89 11.07
N GLN A 96 -32.05 24.68 11.57
CA GLN A 96 -33.27 23.97 11.20
C GLN A 96 -34.42 24.77 11.82
N GLY A 97 -34.86 25.78 11.07
CA GLY A 97 -35.93 26.69 11.41
C GLY A 97 -37.27 25.96 11.41
N LYS A 98 -37.49 25.11 12.40
CA LYS A 98 -38.78 25.03 13.07
C LYS A 98 -38.51 25.42 14.49
N SER A 99 -38.60 26.72 14.77
CA SER A 99 -38.57 27.17 16.15
C SER A 99 -39.58 26.35 16.95
N LEU A 100 -39.10 25.66 17.99
CA LEU A 100 -39.97 25.18 19.07
C LEU A 100 -40.76 26.35 19.69
N THR A 101 -40.41 27.60 19.39
CA THR A 101 -41.11 28.81 19.81
C THR A 101 -42.61 28.87 19.41
N ARG A 102 -43.09 28.02 18.49
CA ARG A 102 -44.53 27.85 18.19
C ARG A 102 -45.18 26.62 18.81
N MET A 103 -44.42 25.79 19.54
CA MET A 103 -44.94 24.60 20.19
C MET A 103 -45.52 24.99 21.56
N PRO A 104 -46.77 24.59 21.87
CA PRO A 104 -47.38 24.79 23.18
C PRO A 104 -46.46 24.27 24.29
N ALA A 105 -46.23 25.08 25.33
CA ALA A 105 -45.36 24.69 26.44
C ALA A 105 -46.13 23.93 27.54
N ASN A 106 -47.46 24.01 27.53
CA ASN A 106 -48.30 23.42 28.56
C ASN A 106 -49.75 23.18 28.06
N CYS A 107 -50.58 22.57 28.92
CA CYS A 107 -51.98 22.28 28.62
C CYS A 107 -52.86 23.53 28.40
N HIS A 108 -52.49 24.67 29.00
CA HIS A 108 -53.21 25.94 28.80
C HIS A 108 -52.98 26.46 27.38
N ASP A 109 -51.73 26.45 26.91
CA ASP A 109 -51.37 26.82 25.54
C ASP A 109 -52.05 25.90 24.52
N LEU A 110 -52.10 24.58 24.79
CA LEU A 110 -52.82 23.60 23.96
C LEU A 110 -54.31 23.93 23.84
N LYS A 111 -54.95 24.33 24.94
CA LYS A 111 -56.35 24.75 24.93
C LYS A 111 -56.53 26.05 24.16
N ALA A 112 -55.62 27.02 24.31
CA ALA A 112 -55.66 28.31 23.61
C ALA A 112 -55.53 28.15 22.08
N VAL A 113 -54.81 27.13 21.61
CA VAL A 113 -54.72 26.79 20.17
C VAL A 113 -55.85 25.87 19.68
N GLY A 114 -56.82 25.53 20.54
CA GLY A 114 -58.05 24.84 20.16
C GLY A 114 -58.15 23.35 20.52
N HIS A 115 -57.23 22.80 21.32
CA HIS A 115 -57.38 21.42 21.81
C HIS A 115 -58.44 21.34 22.91
N GLY A 116 -59.55 20.64 22.62
CA GLY A 116 -60.69 20.50 23.54
C GLY A 116 -60.87 19.13 24.18
N LEU A 117 -60.06 18.13 23.79
CA LEU A 117 -60.16 16.76 24.30
C LEU A 117 -59.10 16.50 25.38
N SER A 118 -59.48 15.80 26.44
CA SER A 118 -58.51 15.31 27.42
C SER A 118 -57.68 14.17 26.81
N GLY A 119 -56.36 14.19 27.01
CA GLY A 119 -55.47 13.22 26.37
C GLY A 119 -53.99 13.52 26.63
N ILE A 120 -53.12 12.67 26.09
CA ILE A 120 -51.66 12.85 26.17
C ILE A 120 -51.22 13.70 24.97
N TYR A 121 -50.52 14.80 25.24
CA TYR A 121 -50.04 15.74 24.23
C TYR A 121 -48.53 15.97 24.36
N PRO A 122 -47.83 16.15 23.22
CA PRO A 122 -46.45 16.62 23.24
C PRO A 122 -46.43 18.13 23.52
N VAL A 123 -45.69 18.55 24.55
CA VAL A 123 -45.44 19.96 24.86
C VAL A 123 -43.95 20.25 24.84
N LYS A 124 -43.63 21.52 24.63
CA LYS A 124 -42.24 21.99 24.69
C LYS A 124 -41.81 22.16 26.15
N ALA A 125 -40.78 21.43 26.56
CA ALA A 125 -39.94 21.74 27.71
C ALA A 125 -38.70 22.56 27.27
N ASP A 126 -37.88 23.03 28.21
CA ASP A 126 -36.81 24.02 27.95
C ASP A 126 -35.93 23.68 26.73
N ASP A 127 -35.49 22.42 26.61
CA ASP A 127 -34.63 21.94 25.52
C ASP A 127 -35.13 20.63 24.84
N HIS A 128 -36.27 20.09 25.26
CA HIS A 128 -36.79 18.81 24.75
C HIS A 128 -38.32 18.78 24.69
N ILE A 129 -38.88 17.68 24.16
CA ILE A 129 -40.32 17.45 24.08
C ILE A 129 -40.73 16.48 25.17
N GLU A 130 -41.71 16.87 25.99
CA GLU A 130 -42.31 16.02 27.01
C GLU A 130 -43.74 15.62 26.63
N MET A 131 -44.16 14.43 27.07
CA MET A 131 -45.52 13.93 26.89
C MET A 131 -46.30 14.16 28.18
N VAL A 132 -47.27 15.07 28.16
CA VAL A 132 -48.08 15.44 29.33
C VAL A 132 -49.52 15.01 29.13
N TYR A 133 -50.16 14.54 30.19
CA TYR A 133 -51.61 14.32 30.18
C TYR A 133 -52.34 15.63 30.50
N CYS A 134 -53.14 16.11 29.56
CA CYS A 134 -53.97 17.30 29.73
C CYS A 134 -55.41 16.90 30.01
N ASN A 135 -55.94 17.36 31.14
CA ASN A 135 -57.35 17.20 31.46
C ASN A 135 -58.14 18.48 31.12
N MET A 136 -58.78 18.51 29.96
CA MET A 136 -59.48 19.69 29.46
C MET A 136 -60.84 19.93 30.16
N THR A 137 -61.36 18.94 30.91
CA THR A 137 -62.63 19.05 31.64
C THR A 137 -62.51 19.72 33.01
N LEU A 138 -61.30 19.88 33.56
CA LEU A 138 -61.08 20.48 34.90
C LEU A 138 -60.80 22.00 34.89
N CYS A 139 -60.58 22.60 33.72
CA CYS A 139 -60.41 24.06 33.62
C CYS A 139 -61.79 24.74 33.62
N LYS A 140 -62.38 24.91 34.81
CA LYS A 140 -63.53 25.80 35.03
C LYS A 140 -63.13 27.23 34.69
N PHE A 141 -64.02 27.94 34.02
CA PHE A 141 -63.91 29.37 33.77
C PHE A 141 -64.20 30.11 35.08
N ASP A 142 -63.19 30.73 35.66
CA ASP A 142 -63.44 31.89 36.51
C ASP A 142 -63.41 33.10 35.57
N PHE A 143 -64.61 33.64 35.29
CA PHE A 143 -64.81 34.92 34.62
C PHE A 143 -64.49 36.08 35.56
#